data_AF-A0A2N1J8V8-F1
#
_entry.id   AF-A0A2N1J8V8-F1
#
_cell.length_a   1.000
_cell.length_b   1.000
_cell.length_c   1.000
_cell.angle_alpha   90.00
_cell.angle_beta   90.00
_cell.angle_gamma   90.00
#
_symmetry.space_group_name_H-M   'P 1'
#
loop_
_entity.id
_entity.type
_entity.pdbx_description
1 polymer ?
#
loop_
_entity_poly.entity_id
_entity_poly.type
_entity_poly.pdbx_seq_one_letter_code
_entity_poly.pdbx_strand_id
1 'polypeptide(L)'
;MSKAKVSASDMRPRPKADEWKKKPVEELSLPQRVIISRNVLIPNEEEFEYPKSKGMVPVYSLFSQHMYLLPRAMLPIVARWAYMTATGYTIHPVAMYFLTLAYNAHVVKSFFQHLTTLVKRHGFLDADIPRDSIPETMAGKLFTEFLTGIFVRPLLVILLSYDRYKMPSLSLWLPLQVAIFTLFADFVYYWVHRATHEVSFLWHFHQRHHTTKHPVAYLLGFADEPQEVFDAIGSPILAYLMYPIGYDAMYIWSVYFIATEILGHSGMRAYYPGPLTSTILRPIDCEIAVEDHDLHHRFGWRESYNYGKQSRFWDAMFGTTGERVETHAGNIDYSRGV
;
A
#
# COMPACT_ATOMS: atom_id res chain seq x y z
N MET A 1 -35.51 14.18 15.49
CA MET A 1 -34.98 12.85 15.12
C MET A 1 -33.75 12.57 15.96
N SER A 2 -33.84 11.64 16.89
CA SER A 2 -32.71 11.18 17.71
C SER A 2 -31.65 10.58 16.80
N LYS A 3 -30.46 11.18 16.72
CA LYS A 3 -29.28 10.49 16.16
C LYS A 3 -29.02 9.31 17.10
N ALA A 4 -29.49 8.12 16.73
CA ALA A 4 -29.11 6.90 17.44
C ALA A 4 -27.59 6.90 17.56
N LYS A 5 -27.08 6.79 18.79
CA LYS A 5 -25.64 6.67 19.04
C LYS A 5 -25.19 5.40 18.33
N VAL A 6 -24.50 5.56 17.20
CA VAL A 6 -23.79 4.46 16.53
C VAL A 6 -22.87 3.84 17.58
N SER A 7 -23.01 2.54 17.81
CA SER A 7 -22.21 1.87 18.85
C SER A 7 -20.73 1.87 18.45
N ALA A 8 -19.83 1.81 19.43
CA ALA A 8 -18.39 1.74 19.14
C ALA A 8 -18.04 0.49 18.29
N SER A 9 -18.78 -0.61 18.44
CA SER A 9 -18.66 -1.78 17.56
C SER A 9 -19.01 -1.43 16.11
N ASP A 10 -20.04 -0.63 15.86
CA ASP A 10 -20.48 -0.32 14.49
C ASP A 10 -19.49 0.54 13.69
N MET A 11 -18.46 1.09 14.33
CA MET A 11 -17.41 1.89 13.67
C MET A 11 -16.07 1.16 13.52
N ARG A 12 -15.95 -0.07 14.02
CA ARG A 12 -14.69 -0.83 14.01
C ARG A 12 -14.68 -1.93 12.93
N PRO A 13 -13.62 -2.00 12.09
CA PRO A 13 -13.36 -3.15 11.24
C PRO A 13 -13.30 -4.45 12.03
N ARG A 14 -13.99 -5.46 11.53
CA ARG A 14 -14.07 -6.80 12.14
C ARG A 14 -14.46 -7.82 11.09
N PRO A 15 -14.31 -9.12 11.36
CA PRO A 15 -14.84 -10.15 10.47
C PRO A 15 -16.34 -9.96 10.21
N LYS A 16 -16.77 -10.13 8.96
CA LYS A 16 -18.19 -10.09 8.52
C LYS A 16 -18.92 -8.76 8.76
N ALA A 17 -18.21 -7.65 8.89
CA ALA A 17 -18.80 -6.32 9.01
C ALA A 17 -19.31 -5.78 7.66
N ASP A 18 -18.96 -6.45 6.56
CA ASP A 18 -19.24 -6.03 5.18
C ASP A 18 -20.49 -6.66 4.54
N GLU A 19 -21.41 -7.20 5.34
CA GLU A 19 -22.68 -7.78 4.84
C GLU A 19 -23.55 -6.78 4.06
N TRP A 20 -23.33 -5.48 4.27
CA TRP A 20 -23.97 -4.42 3.48
C TRP A 20 -23.70 -4.55 1.97
N LYS A 21 -22.63 -5.23 1.53
CA LYS A 21 -22.36 -5.52 0.12
C LYS A 21 -23.48 -6.32 -0.56
N LYS A 22 -24.26 -7.08 0.21
CA LYS A 22 -25.35 -7.96 -0.26
C LYS A 22 -26.71 -7.26 -0.33
N LYS A 23 -26.82 -6.01 0.13
CA LYS A 23 -28.07 -5.25 0.07
C LYS A 23 -28.47 -4.92 -1.37
N PRO A 24 -29.78 -4.73 -1.65
CA PRO A 24 -30.25 -4.20 -2.92
C PRO A 24 -29.59 -2.87 -3.27
N VAL A 25 -29.38 -2.60 -4.56
CA VAL A 25 -28.65 -1.41 -5.05
C VAL A 25 -29.33 -0.09 -4.64
N GLU A 26 -30.64 -0.14 -4.42
CA GLU A 26 -31.50 0.96 -4.00
C GLU A 26 -31.24 1.37 -2.53
N GLU A 27 -30.80 0.42 -1.70
CA GLU A 27 -30.46 0.65 -0.28
C GLU A 27 -29.01 1.12 -0.10
N LEU A 28 -28.17 0.96 -1.12
CA LEU A 28 -26.77 1.36 -1.07
C LEU A 28 -26.59 2.86 -1.31
N SER A 29 -25.82 3.49 -0.42
CA SER A 29 -25.31 4.84 -0.62
C SER A 29 -24.38 4.94 -1.83
N LEU A 30 -24.17 6.15 -2.34
CA LEU A 30 -23.24 6.37 -3.47
C LEU A 30 -21.81 5.86 -3.17
N PRO A 31 -21.19 6.14 -2.00
CA PRO A 31 -19.88 5.58 -1.65
C PRO A 31 -19.84 4.05 -1.73
N GLN A 32 -20.85 3.37 -1.17
CA GLN A 32 -20.94 1.91 -1.19
C GLN A 32 -21.01 1.36 -2.62
N ARG A 33 -21.87 1.93 -3.47
CA ARG A 33 -21.99 1.54 -4.88
C ARG A 33 -20.69 1.72 -5.64
N VAL A 34 -19.99 2.83 -5.42
CA VAL A 34 -18.70 3.08 -6.06
C VAL A 34 -17.69 2.05 -5.60
N ILE A 35 -17.53 1.82 -4.29
CA ILE A 35 -16.58 0.84 -3.75
C ILE A 35 -16.83 -0.56 -4.35
N ILE A 36 -18.09 -1.02 -4.38
CA ILE A 36 -18.46 -2.32 -4.96
C ILE A 36 -18.11 -2.37 -6.46
N SER A 37 -18.49 -1.34 -7.23
CA SER A 37 -18.25 -1.31 -8.68
C SER A 37 -16.76 -1.35 -9.07
N ARG A 38 -15.87 -0.93 -8.16
CA ARG A 38 -14.42 -0.95 -8.39
C ARG A 38 -13.82 -2.35 -8.23
N ASN A 39 -14.55 -3.30 -7.63
CA ASN A 39 -14.13 -4.68 -7.40
C ASN A 39 -12.78 -4.74 -6.64
N VAL A 40 -12.65 -3.92 -5.60
CA VAL A 40 -11.47 -3.83 -4.72
C VAL A 40 -11.67 -4.52 -3.37
N LEU A 41 -12.93 -4.82 -3.03
CA LEU A 41 -13.25 -5.60 -1.83
C LEU A 41 -12.95 -7.08 -2.09
N ILE A 42 -12.36 -7.74 -1.10
CA ILE A 42 -12.16 -9.18 -1.16
C ILE A 42 -13.42 -9.92 -0.65
N PRO A 43 -13.67 -11.16 -1.11
CA PRO A 43 -14.69 -11.99 -0.51
C PRO A 43 -14.40 -12.26 0.96
N ASN A 44 -15.41 -12.21 1.81
CA ASN A 44 -15.30 -12.67 3.20
C ASN A 44 -15.35 -14.22 3.25
N GLU A 45 -15.13 -14.79 4.43
CA GLU A 45 -15.04 -16.25 4.59
C GLU A 45 -16.34 -17.02 4.32
N GLU A 46 -17.49 -16.34 4.33
CA GLU A 46 -18.77 -16.95 3.94
C GLU A 46 -18.93 -16.97 2.41
N GLU A 47 -18.25 -16.05 1.71
CA GLU A 47 -18.30 -15.91 0.26
C GLU A 47 -17.23 -16.76 -0.44
N PHE A 48 -16.13 -17.09 0.24
CA PHE A 48 -15.03 -17.88 -0.31
C PHE A 48 -14.22 -18.61 0.79
N GLU A 49 -14.01 -19.91 0.61
CA GLU A 49 -13.15 -20.71 1.49
C GLU A 49 -11.68 -20.56 1.08
N TYR A 50 -10.91 -19.82 1.88
CA TYR A 50 -9.49 -19.59 1.62
C TYR A 50 -8.62 -20.79 2.02
N PRO A 51 -7.52 -21.06 1.27
CA PRO A 51 -6.55 -22.07 1.66
C PRO A 51 -5.99 -21.80 3.07
N LYS A 52 -5.92 -22.86 3.89
CA LYS A 52 -5.28 -22.83 5.21
C LYS A 52 -3.76 -22.89 5.10
N SER A 53 -3.05 -22.37 6.11
CA SER A 53 -1.59 -22.40 6.20
C SER A 53 -1.06 -23.83 6.26
N LYS A 54 -0.67 -24.39 5.10
CA LYS A 54 -0.06 -25.72 4.98
C LYS A 54 1.27 -25.64 4.23
N GLY A 55 2.28 -26.30 4.78
CA GLY A 55 3.61 -26.36 4.20
C GLY A 55 4.34 -25.01 4.20
N MET A 56 5.47 -24.98 3.50
CA MET A 56 6.30 -23.79 3.37
C MET A 56 5.57 -22.66 2.61
N VAL A 57 5.95 -21.41 2.91
CA VAL A 57 5.36 -20.21 2.34
C VAL A 57 5.87 -20.00 0.91
N PRO A 58 4.99 -19.84 -0.09
CA PRO A 58 5.41 -19.60 -1.47
C PRO A 58 6.02 -18.21 -1.65
N VAL A 59 6.85 -18.04 -2.68
CA VAL A 59 7.59 -16.79 -2.92
C VAL A 59 6.99 -16.00 -4.08
N TYR A 60 6.63 -14.74 -3.83
CA TYR A 60 6.39 -13.79 -4.93
C TYR A 60 7.69 -13.03 -5.21
N SER A 61 8.51 -13.62 -6.10
CA SER A 61 9.89 -13.18 -6.32
C SER A 61 9.99 -11.73 -6.81
N LEU A 62 11.14 -11.07 -6.55
CA LEU A 62 11.42 -9.74 -7.07
C LEU A 62 11.25 -9.68 -8.60
N PHE A 63 11.72 -10.71 -9.31
CA PHE A 63 11.57 -10.79 -10.77
C PHE A 63 10.09 -10.77 -11.17
N SER A 64 9.26 -11.59 -10.55
CA SER A 64 7.82 -11.66 -10.84
C SER A 64 7.12 -10.32 -10.52
N GLN A 65 7.51 -9.66 -9.43
CA GLN A 65 7.00 -8.33 -9.07
C GLN A 65 7.40 -7.27 -10.12
N HIS A 66 8.66 -7.24 -10.54
CA HIS A 66 9.13 -6.32 -11.58
C HIS A 66 8.44 -6.57 -12.93
N MET A 67 8.25 -7.84 -13.32
CA MET A 67 7.52 -8.20 -14.55
C MET A 67 6.07 -7.72 -14.52
N TYR A 68 5.45 -7.63 -13.36
CA TYR A 68 4.12 -7.06 -13.20
C TYR A 68 4.14 -5.52 -13.19
N LEU A 69 4.99 -4.90 -12.36
CA LEU A 69 4.94 -3.46 -12.08
C LEU A 69 5.67 -2.62 -13.13
N LEU A 70 6.84 -3.06 -13.62
CA LEU A 70 7.69 -2.24 -14.50
C LEU A 70 7.00 -1.90 -15.83
N PRO A 71 6.34 -2.82 -16.56
CA PRO A 71 5.67 -2.46 -17.81
C PRO A 71 4.58 -1.41 -17.62
N ARG A 72 3.86 -1.48 -16.48
CA ARG A 72 2.82 -0.50 -16.12
C ARG A 72 3.43 0.85 -15.77
N ALA A 73 4.51 0.87 -14.99
CA ALA A 73 5.21 2.11 -14.65
C ALA A 73 5.89 2.77 -15.87
N MET A 74 6.35 1.98 -16.84
CA MET A 74 7.02 2.48 -18.04
C MET A 74 6.05 3.01 -19.10
N LEU A 75 4.81 2.52 -19.16
CA LEU A 75 3.90 2.85 -20.26
C LEU A 75 3.63 4.36 -20.39
N PRO A 76 3.32 5.12 -19.33
CA PRO A 76 3.11 6.57 -19.45
C PRO A 76 4.37 7.33 -19.87
N ILE A 77 5.54 6.86 -19.43
CA ILE A 77 6.85 7.45 -19.77
C ILE A 77 7.13 7.26 -21.26
N VAL A 78 6.95 6.04 -21.78
CA VAL A 78 7.11 5.73 -23.20
C VAL A 78 6.08 6.48 -24.05
N ALA A 79 4.83 6.55 -23.61
CA ALA A 79 3.79 7.30 -24.30
C ALA A 79 4.10 8.81 -24.37
N ARG A 80 4.57 9.40 -23.27
CA ARG A 80 5.03 10.80 -23.21
C ARG A 80 6.23 11.02 -24.14
N TRP A 81 7.19 10.11 -24.13
CA TRP A 81 8.38 10.19 -24.96
C TRP A 81 8.03 10.13 -26.45
N ALA A 82 7.18 9.16 -26.83
CA ALA A 82 6.73 8.99 -28.20
C ALA A 82 5.96 10.21 -28.69
N TYR A 83 5.05 10.76 -27.87
CA TYR A 83 4.29 11.97 -28.19
C TYR A 83 5.21 13.18 -28.43
N MET A 84 6.14 13.45 -27.50
CA MET A 84 7.05 14.60 -27.61
C MET A 84 8.01 14.46 -28.80
N THR A 85 8.50 13.24 -29.06
CA THR A 85 9.40 12.97 -30.18
C THR A 85 8.69 13.07 -31.54
N ALA A 86 7.48 12.53 -31.65
CA ALA A 86 6.75 12.49 -32.91
C ALA A 86 6.13 13.85 -33.30
N THR A 87 5.76 14.67 -32.31
CA THR A 87 5.01 15.91 -32.56
C THR A 87 5.83 17.18 -32.31
N GLY A 88 6.92 17.11 -31.54
CA GLY A 88 7.66 18.28 -31.06
C GLY A 88 6.92 19.10 -29.99
N TYR A 89 5.69 18.72 -29.61
CA TYR A 89 4.90 19.41 -28.58
C TYR A 89 5.14 18.83 -27.18
N THR A 90 4.93 19.68 -26.17
CA THR A 90 5.01 19.30 -24.75
C THR A 90 3.62 19.14 -24.14
N ILE A 91 3.47 18.24 -23.16
CA ILE A 91 2.20 18.02 -22.47
C ILE A 91 2.05 19.05 -21.33
N HIS A 92 0.96 19.81 -21.36
CA HIS A 92 0.64 20.77 -20.31
C HIS A 92 0.51 20.09 -18.93
N PRO A 93 0.99 20.68 -17.82
CA PRO A 93 0.96 20.05 -16.50
C PRO A 93 -0.44 19.58 -16.04
N VAL A 94 -1.49 20.38 -16.32
CA VAL A 94 -2.87 20.00 -16.01
C VAL A 94 -3.31 18.75 -16.80
N ALA A 95 -2.98 18.67 -18.08
CA ALA A 95 -3.28 17.49 -18.89
C ALA A 95 -2.49 16.28 -18.39
N MET A 96 -1.21 16.47 -18.05
CA MET A 96 -0.36 15.41 -17.50
C MET A 96 -0.91 14.88 -16.17
N TYR A 97 -1.41 15.76 -15.30
CA TYR A 97 -2.06 15.37 -14.06
C TYR A 97 -3.28 14.48 -14.28
N PHE A 98 -4.23 14.88 -15.15
CA PHE A 98 -5.42 14.06 -15.42
C PHE A 98 -5.09 12.74 -16.10
N LEU A 99 -4.10 12.70 -17.00
CA LEU A 99 -3.60 11.47 -17.61
C LEU A 99 -3.00 10.54 -16.55
N THR A 100 -2.16 11.08 -15.66
CA THR A 100 -1.53 10.34 -14.56
C THR A 100 -2.59 9.81 -13.59
N LEU A 101 -3.58 10.63 -13.23
CA LEU A 101 -4.68 10.27 -12.35
C LEU A 101 -5.50 9.11 -12.93
N ALA A 102 -5.94 9.23 -14.18
CA ALA A 102 -6.75 8.21 -14.84
C ALA A 102 -5.98 6.89 -14.97
N TYR A 103 -4.71 6.95 -15.38
CA TYR A 103 -3.88 5.77 -15.53
C TYR A 103 -3.54 5.12 -14.19
N ASN A 104 -3.16 5.89 -13.16
CA ASN A 104 -2.87 5.35 -11.83
C ASN A 104 -4.12 4.71 -11.20
N ALA A 105 -5.31 5.32 -11.38
CA ALA A 105 -6.55 4.72 -10.92
C ALA A 105 -6.84 3.36 -11.59
N HIS A 106 -6.42 3.17 -12.85
CA HIS A 106 -6.48 1.88 -13.53
C HIS A 106 -5.43 0.89 -12.99
N VAL A 107 -4.17 1.31 -12.83
CA VAL A 107 -3.08 0.47 -12.31
C VAL A 107 -3.39 -0.03 -10.91
N VAL A 108 -3.84 0.85 -10.01
CA VAL A 108 -4.23 0.49 -8.63
C VAL A 108 -5.36 -0.52 -8.64
N LYS A 109 -6.43 -0.29 -9.42
CA LYS A 109 -7.54 -1.24 -9.57
C LYS A 109 -7.05 -2.61 -10.05
N SER A 110 -6.20 -2.63 -11.08
CA SER A 110 -5.63 -3.87 -11.63
C SER A 110 -4.79 -4.62 -10.59
N PHE A 111 -4.03 -3.89 -9.76
CA PHE A 111 -3.21 -4.47 -8.71
C PHE A 111 -4.06 -5.08 -7.58
N PHE A 112 -5.13 -4.40 -7.14
CA PHE A 112 -6.10 -4.96 -6.21
C PHE A 112 -6.68 -6.29 -6.71
N GLN A 113 -7.09 -6.35 -7.97
CA GLN A 113 -7.66 -7.57 -8.58
C GLN A 113 -6.62 -8.69 -8.71
N HIS A 114 -5.37 -8.33 -9.01
CA HIS A 114 -4.25 -9.26 -9.02
C HIS A 114 -4.02 -9.86 -7.63
N LEU A 115 -3.96 -9.02 -6.59
CA LEU A 115 -3.81 -9.48 -5.21
C LEU A 115 -4.99 -10.34 -4.76
N THR A 116 -6.24 -9.96 -5.05
CA THR A 116 -7.41 -10.81 -4.75
C THR A 116 -7.27 -12.19 -5.38
N THR A 117 -6.73 -12.27 -6.61
CA THR A 117 -6.48 -13.56 -7.28
C THR A 117 -5.41 -14.38 -6.56
N LEU A 118 -4.32 -13.73 -6.14
CA LEU A 118 -3.24 -14.40 -5.41
C LEU A 118 -3.69 -14.89 -4.02
N VAL A 119 -4.40 -14.05 -3.28
CA VAL A 119 -4.97 -14.37 -1.97
C VAL A 119 -5.97 -15.53 -2.06
N LYS A 120 -6.82 -15.58 -3.10
CA LYS A 120 -7.69 -16.75 -3.34
C LYS A 120 -6.93 -18.05 -3.57
N ARG A 121 -5.72 -17.98 -4.14
CA ARG A 121 -4.89 -19.16 -4.45
C ARG A 121 -4.01 -19.60 -3.29
N HIS A 122 -3.49 -18.66 -2.51
CA HIS A 122 -2.45 -18.92 -1.51
C HIS A 122 -2.94 -18.72 -0.07
N GLY A 123 -4.10 -18.10 0.11
CA GLY A 123 -4.68 -17.81 1.41
C GLY A 123 -3.99 -16.64 2.12
N PHE A 124 -4.15 -16.63 3.43
CA PHE A 124 -3.70 -15.57 4.32
C PHE A 124 -2.68 -16.09 5.32
N LEU A 125 -1.79 -15.21 5.79
CA LEU A 125 -1.02 -15.46 7.00
C LEU A 125 -2.00 -15.69 8.16
N ASP A 126 -1.64 -16.47 9.17
CA ASP A 126 -2.50 -16.71 10.33
C ASP A 126 -3.91 -17.19 9.93
N ALA A 127 -3.97 -18.14 8.98
CA ALA A 127 -5.17 -18.50 8.22
C ALA A 127 -6.35 -19.04 9.05
N ASP A 128 -6.16 -19.30 10.34
CA ASP A 128 -7.20 -19.74 11.26
C ASP A 128 -8.03 -18.59 11.82
N ILE A 129 -7.53 -17.35 11.72
CA ILE A 129 -8.24 -16.15 12.17
C ILE A 129 -8.85 -15.42 10.98
N PRO A 130 -10.16 -15.08 11.03
CA PRO A 130 -10.80 -14.35 9.96
C PRO A 130 -10.23 -12.95 9.73
N ARG A 131 -10.22 -12.53 8.47
CA ARG A 131 -9.78 -11.18 8.10
C ARG A 131 -10.81 -10.10 8.43
N ASP A 132 -10.31 -8.92 8.79
CA ASP A 132 -11.15 -7.77 9.08
C ASP A 132 -11.81 -7.24 7.80
N SER A 133 -13.03 -6.76 7.97
CA SER A 133 -13.83 -6.16 6.92
C SER A 133 -14.44 -4.85 7.40
N ILE A 134 -14.81 -3.98 6.45
CA ILE A 134 -15.26 -2.62 6.76
C ILE A 134 -16.76 -2.61 7.13
N PRO A 135 -17.16 -2.06 8.30
CA PRO A 135 -18.57 -1.90 8.64
C PRO A 135 -19.26 -0.86 7.75
N GLU A 136 -20.57 -1.01 7.60
CA GLU A 136 -21.41 -0.15 6.76
C GLU A 136 -21.23 1.35 7.04
N THR A 137 -21.20 1.73 8.31
CA THR A 137 -21.08 3.13 8.74
C THR A 137 -19.76 3.78 8.30
N MET A 138 -18.74 2.98 7.98
CA MET A 138 -17.39 3.42 7.63
C MET A 138 -17.11 3.35 6.12
N ALA A 139 -18.06 2.92 5.30
CA ALA A 139 -17.90 2.91 3.84
C ALA A 139 -17.59 4.31 3.28
N GLY A 140 -18.16 5.37 3.86
CA GLY A 140 -17.86 6.75 3.47
C GLY A 140 -16.41 7.15 3.75
N LYS A 141 -15.84 6.68 4.86
CA LYS A 141 -14.44 6.93 5.21
C LYS A 141 -13.50 6.23 4.22
N LEU A 142 -13.73 4.94 3.97
CA LEU A 142 -12.97 4.17 2.98
C LEU A 142 -13.02 4.82 1.59
N PHE A 143 -14.20 5.33 1.20
CA PHE A 143 -14.36 6.06 -0.05
C PHE A 143 -13.50 7.33 -0.11
N THR A 144 -13.51 8.14 0.96
CA THR A 144 -12.66 9.35 1.06
C THR A 144 -11.18 9.01 0.96
N GLU A 145 -10.72 7.93 1.62
CA GLU A 145 -9.32 7.48 1.55
C GLU A 145 -8.91 7.11 0.12
N PHE A 146 -9.78 6.39 -0.61
CA PHE A 146 -9.53 6.10 -2.02
C PHE A 146 -9.45 7.37 -2.87
N LEU A 147 -10.32 8.36 -2.63
CA LEU A 147 -10.23 9.64 -3.32
C LEU A 147 -8.92 10.36 -3.00
N THR A 148 -8.52 10.45 -1.73
CA THR A 148 -7.25 11.06 -1.34
C THR A 148 -6.08 10.38 -2.06
N GLY A 149 -6.02 9.04 -2.06
CA GLY A 149 -4.97 8.30 -2.76
C GLY A 149 -4.95 8.52 -4.27
N ILE A 150 -6.12 8.57 -4.93
CA ILE A 150 -6.25 8.74 -6.38
C ILE A 150 -5.95 10.18 -6.83
N PHE A 151 -6.35 11.19 -6.06
CA PHE A 151 -6.24 12.59 -6.46
C PHE A 151 -4.95 13.24 -5.96
N VAL A 152 -4.58 13.01 -4.69
CA VAL A 152 -3.48 13.75 -4.05
C VAL A 152 -2.12 13.24 -4.49
N ARG A 153 -1.89 11.92 -4.53
CA ARG A 153 -0.57 11.37 -4.87
C ARG A 153 -0.11 11.75 -6.28
N PRO A 154 -0.92 11.59 -7.35
CA PRO A 154 -0.53 12.05 -8.69
C PRO A 154 -0.27 13.55 -8.73
N LEU A 155 -1.04 14.35 -7.98
CA LEU A 155 -0.85 15.80 -7.92
C LEU A 155 0.53 16.13 -7.34
N LEU A 156 0.93 15.48 -6.24
CA LEU A 156 2.23 15.69 -5.63
C LEU A 156 3.39 15.32 -6.54
N VAL A 157 3.31 14.17 -7.22
CA VAL A 157 4.36 13.78 -8.19
C VAL A 157 4.51 14.85 -9.27
N ILE A 158 3.39 15.39 -9.78
CA ILE A 158 3.40 16.47 -10.78
C ILE A 158 3.99 17.76 -10.20
N LEU A 159 3.49 18.22 -9.05
CA LEU A 159 3.92 19.48 -8.44
C LEU A 159 5.40 19.49 -8.04
N LEU A 160 5.90 18.37 -7.54
CA LEU A 160 7.27 18.28 -7.03
C LEU A 160 8.30 18.15 -8.15
N SER A 161 7.99 17.41 -9.21
CA SER A 161 9.02 16.90 -10.13
C SER A 161 8.76 17.12 -11.62
N TYR A 162 7.51 17.41 -12.05
CA TYR A 162 7.18 17.48 -13.47
C TYR A 162 7.64 18.79 -14.12
N ASP A 163 8.54 18.65 -15.09
CA ASP A 163 8.95 19.70 -16.00
C ASP A 163 8.52 19.34 -17.42
N ARG A 164 7.58 20.11 -17.98
CA ARG A 164 7.01 19.85 -19.31
C ARG A 164 8.03 19.95 -20.45
N TYR A 165 9.14 20.65 -20.24
CA TYR A 165 10.17 20.86 -21.26
C TYR A 165 11.26 19.79 -21.22
N LYS A 166 11.29 18.96 -20.17
CA LYS A 166 12.22 17.83 -20.08
C LYS A 166 11.65 16.62 -20.79
N MET A 167 12.41 16.14 -21.78
CA MET A 167 12.20 14.83 -22.38
C MET A 167 12.25 13.74 -21.31
N PRO A 168 11.45 12.67 -21.45
CA PRO A 168 11.54 11.54 -20.56
C PRO A 168 12.95 10.96 -20.57
N SER A 169 13.51 10.75 -19.38
CA SER A 169 14.88 10.24 -19.24
C SER A 169 14.99 9.39 -17.98
N LEU A 170 15.65 8.24 -18.12
CA LEU A 170 15.93 7.33 -17.02
C LEU A 170 17.44 7.09 -16.93
N SER A 171 17.97 7.16 -15.72
CA SER A 171 19.36 6.85 -15.44
C SER A 171 19.57 5.34 -15.42
N LEU A 172 20.76 4.86 -15.81
CA LEU A 172 21.18 3.48 -15.56
C LEU A 172 21.24 3.19 -14.04
N TRP A 173 21.38 4.22 -13.23
CA TRP A 173 21.35 4.16 -11.77
C TRP A 173 19.93 4.22 -11.19
N LEU A 174 18.89 4.15 -12.02
CA LEU A 174 17.49 4.24 -11.58
C LEU A 174 17.19 3.30 -10.40
N PRO A 175 17.57 2.00 -10.40
CA PRO A 175 17.28 1.12 -9.26
C PRO A 175 17.88 1.62 -7.95
N LEU A 176 19.12 2.10 -7.97
CA LEU A 176 19.79 2.65 -6.79
C LEU A 176 19.16 3.99 -6.37
N GLN A 177 18.83 4.85 -7.34
CA GLN A 177 18.19 6.14 -7.09
C GLN A 177 16.84 5.97 -6.39
N VAL A 178 15.98 5.07 -6.88
CA VAL A 178 14.67 4.83 -6.26
C VAL A 178 14.79 4.07 -4.94
N ALA A 179 15.80 3.20 -4.77
CA ALA A 179 16.07 2.56 -3.48
C ALA A 179 16.46 3.59 -2.41
N ILE A 180 17.39 4.50 -2.72
CA ILE A 180 17.81 5.57 -1.82
C ILE A 180 16.63 6.50 -1.49
N PHE A 181 15.87 6.93 -2.50
CA PHE A 181 14.67 7.74 -2.27
C PHE A 181 13.66 7.02 -1.36
N THR A 182 13.48 5.71 -1.56
CA THR A 182 12.61 4.88 -0.71
C THR A 182 13.10 4.85 0.73
N LEU A 183 14.41 4.72 0.97
CA LEU A 183 14.97 4.75 2.32
C LEU A 183 14.74 6.10 3.02
N PHE A 184 14.82 7.22 2.30
CA PHE A 184 14.48 8.54 2.86
C PHE A 184 12.99 8.67 3.16
N ALA A 185 12.11 8.22 2.27
CA ALA A 185 10.67 8.20 2.53
C ALA A 185 10.32 7.31 3.73
N ASP A 186 10.93 6.13 3.81
CA ASP A 186 10.74 5.18 4.90
C ASP A 186 11.34 5.69 6.21
N PHE A 187 12.40 6.51 6.18
CA PHE A 187 12.95 7.16 7.38
C PHE A 187 11.95 8.14 8.02
N VAL A 188 11.37 9.01 7.19
CA VAL A 188 10.37 9.98 7.64
C VAL A 188 9.15 9.24 8.18
N TYR A 189 8.68 8.21 7.46
CA TYR A 189 7.56 7.38 7.90
C TYR A 189 7.88 6.67 9.22
N TYR A 190 9.03 6.00 9.32
CA TYR A 190 9.49 5.26 10.50
C TYR A 190 9.39 6.10 11.77
N TRP A 191 9.93 7.31 11.76
CA TRP A 191 9.94 8.16 12.95
C TRP A 191 8.56 8.66 13.35
N VAL A 192 7.73 9.04 12.39
CA VAL A 192 6.36 9.48 12.70
C VAL A 192 5.53 8.30 13.20
N HIS A 193 5.66 7.14 12.56
CA HIS A 193 4.96 5.93 12.94
C HIS A 193 5.40 5.44 14.34
N ARG A 194 6.70 5.42 14.63
CA ARG A 194 7.19 5.12 15.97
C ARG A 194 6.66 6.12 17.00
N ALA A 195 6.67 7.41 16.68
CA ALA A 195 6.16 8.44 17.58
C ALA A 195 4.66 8.29 17.86
N THR A 196 3.84 7.83 16.90
CA THR A 196 2.42 7.55 17.15
C THR A 196 2.20 6.37 18.09
N HIS A 197 3.17 5.44 18.21
CA HIS A 197 3.12 4.36 19.19
C HIS A 197 3.68 4.74 20.56
N GLU A 198 4.74 5.55 20.60
CA GLU A 198 5.45 5.87 21.84
C GLU A 198 4.91 7.12 22.55
N VAL A 199 4.20 8.02 21.84
CA VAL A 199 3.65 9.26 22.41
C VAL A 199 2.13 9.17 22.49
N SER A 200 1.58 9.14 23.73
CA SER A 200 0.14 8.99 23.98
C SER A 200 -0.76 9.99 23.25
N PHE A 201 -0.29 11.22 23.04
CA PHE A 201 -1.03 12.22 22.26
C PHE A 201 -1.12 11.83 20.78
N LEU A 202 -0.02 11.39 20.19
CA LEU A 202 0.04 11.01 18.77
C LEU A 202 -0.67 9.69 18.49
N TRP A 203 -0.72 8.78 19.47
CA TRP A 203 -1.52 7.54 19.39
C TRP A 203 -2.98 7.80 19.05
N HIS A 204 -3.55 8.92 19.48
CA HIS A 204 -4.93 9.28 19.15
C HIS A 204 -5.21 9.26 17.64
N PHE A 205 -4.23 9.64 16.83
CA PHE A 205 -4.36 9.70 15.37
C PHE A 205 -4.11 8.37 14.66
N HIS A 206 -3.52 7.41 15.36
CA HIS A 206 -3.08 6.13 14.79
C HIS A 206 -3.88 4.94 15.33
N GLN A 207 -4.51 5.07 16.50
CA GLN A 207 -5.27 3.98 17.13
C GLN A 207 -6.37 3.40 16.24
N ARG A 208 -7.01 4.20 15.37
CA ARG A 208 -8.03 3.70 14.43
C ARG A 208 -7.42 2.72 13.42
N HIS A 209 -6.22 3.00 12.94
CA HIS A 209 -5.49 2.10 12.04
C HIS A 209 -5.31 0.72 12.68
N HIS A 210 -4.88 0.69 13.95
CA HIS A 210 -4.71 -0.53 14.73
C HIS A 210 -6.00 -1.18 15.22
N THR A 211 -7.17 -0.60 14.93
CA THR A 211 -8.42 -1.33 15.13
C THR A 211 -8.56 -2.50 14.17
N THR A 212 -7.90 -2.42 13.02
CA THR A 212 -7.66 -3.53 12.09
C THR A 212 -6.50 -4.38 12.62
N LYS A 213 -6.79 -5.61 13.03
CA LYS A 213 -5.81 -6.58 13.55
C LYS A 213 -5.37 -7.56 12.47
N HIS A 214 -6.28 -7.92 11.58
CA HIS A 214 -6.02 -8.78 10.44
C HIS A 214 -6.44 -8.03 9.18
N PRO A 215 -5.69 -6.98 8.77
CA PRO A 215 -6.10 -6.10 7.69
C PRO A 215 -6.15 -6.83 6.35
N VAL A 216 -6.84 -6.17 5.42
CA VAL A 216 -6.92 -6.55 4.01
C VAL A 216 -6.54 -5.33 3.18
N ALA A 217 -6.13 -5.55 1.93
CA ALA A 217 -5.46 -4.54 1.10
C ALA A 217 -6.22 -3.20 1.01
N TYR A 218 -7.56 -3.20 1.07
CA TYR A 218 -8.35 -1.97 0.95
C TYR A 218 -8.40 -1.15 2.25
N LEU A 219 -7.96 -1.70 3.39
CA LEU A 219 -7.88 -1.01 4.68
C LEU A 219 -6.54 -0.27 4.89
N LEU A 220 -5.73 -0.13 3.83
CA LEU A 220 -4.36 0.40 3.90
C LEU A 220 -4.23 1.75 4.61
N GLY A 221 -5.23 2.62 4.45
CA GLY A 221 -5.18 4.01 4.90
C GLY A 221 -5.95 4.28 6.19
N PHE A 222 -6.59 3.26 6.78
CA PHE A 222 -7.74 3.43 7.69
C PHE A 222 -7.40 4.06 9.06
N ALA A 223 -7.01 5.34 9.09
CA ALA A 223 -6.48 6.04 10.25
C ALA A 223 -7.33 7.28 10.58
N ASP A 224 -6.80 8.22 11.37
CA ASP A 224 -7.43 9.53 11.55
C ASP A 224 -6.83 10.55 10.56
N GLU A 225 -7.63 11.54 10.18
CA GLU A 225 -7.31 12.48 9.10
C GLU A 225 -5.90 13.12 9.19
N PRO A 226 -5.39 13.55 10.37
CA PRO A 226 -4.04 14.09 10.46
C PRO A 226 -2.95 13.11 10.02
N GLN A 227 -3.08 11.83 10.38
CA GLN A 227 -2.15 10.78 9.97
C GLN A 227 -2.26 10.52 8.46
N GLU A 228 -3.48 10.44 7.94
CA GLU A 228 -3.72 10.21 6.51
C GLU A 228 -3.16 11.33 5.63
N VAL A 229 -3.35 12.58 6.04
CA VAL A 229 -2.80 13.75 5.37
C VAL A 229 -1.28 13.73 5.42
N PHE A 230 -0.69 13.40 6.57
CA PHE A 230 0.76 13.30 6.69
C PHE A 230 1.34 12.20 5.78
N ASP A 231 0.72 11.00 5.77
CA ASP A 231 1.19 9.88 4.95
C ASP A 231 0.99 10.13 3.44
N ALA A 232 -0.10 10.82 3.07
CA ALA A 232 -0.38 11.15 1.68
C ALA A 232 0.48 12.31 1.16
N ILE A 233 0.83 13.28 2.01
CA ILE A 233 1.45 14.56 1.62
C ILE A 233 2.79 14.80 2.30
N GLY A 234 2.80 14.80 3.63
CA GLY A 234 3.96 15.19 4.44
C GLY A 234 5.18 14.31 4.18
N SER A 235 5.03 12.98 4.31
CA SER A 235 6.13 12.04 4.13
C SER A 235 6.76 12.13 2.72
N PRO A 236 6.01 12.05 1.60
CA PRO A 236 6.56 12.20 0.26
C PRO A 236 7.25 13.55 0.01
N ILE A 237 6.72 14.66 0.54
CA ILE A 237 7.35 15.98 0.40
C ILE A 237 8.68 16.03 1.13
N LEU A 238 8.72 15.57 2.39
CA LEU A 238 9.95 15.58 3.19
C LEU A 238 11.03 14.69 2.54
N ALA A 239 10.64 13.49 2.08
CA ALA A 239 11.54 12.61 1.34
C ALA A 239 12.12 13.30 0.09
N TYR A 240 11.27 14.00 -0.68
CA TYR A 240 11.69 14.73 -1.87
C TYR A 240 12.62 15.89 -1.56
N LEU A 241 12.40 16.61 -0.46
CA LEU A 241 13.29 17.69 -0.02
C LEU A 241 14.66 17.15 0.42
N MET A 242 14.73 15.94 0.99
CA MET A 242 15.98 15.31 1.40
C MET A 242 16.76 14.74 0.19
N TYR A 243 16.06 14.17 -0.79
CA TYR A 243 16.68 13.57 -1.97
C TYR A 243 15.82 13.81 -3.22
N PRO A 244 15.95 14.97 -3.91
CA PRO A 244 15.16 15.27 -5.10
C PRO A 244 15.49 14.32 -6.25
N ILE A 245 14.46 13.78 -6.91
CA ILE A 245 14.60 12.92 -8.09
C ILE A 245 13.74 13.43 -9.25
N GLY A 246 14.12 13.11 -10.48
CA GLY A 246 13.38 13.55 -11.68
C GLY A 246 11.99 12.90 -11.79
N TYR A 247 11.10 13.54 -12.55
CA TYR A 247 9.70 13.08 -12.72
C TYR A 247 9.55 11.61 -13.08
N ASP A 248 10.30 11.10 -14.05
CA ASP A 248 10.15 9.72 -14.50
C ASP A 248 10.55 8.72 -13.40
N ALA A 249 11.62 9.01 -12.66
CA ALA A 249 12.05 8.21 -11.51
C ALA A 249 11.03 8.31 -10.37
N MET A 250 10.51 9.50 -10.08
CA MET A 250 9.49 9.71 -9.04
C MET A 250 8.18 9.01 -9.38
N TYR A 251 7.79 9.02 -10.66
CA TYR A 251 6.61 8.33 -11.15
C TYR A 251 6.75 6.81 -10.98
N ILE A 252 7.86 6.22 -11.45
CA ILE A 252 8.15 4.79 -11.27
C ILE A 252 8.15 4.44 -9.78
N TRP A 253 8.88 5.20 -8.96
CA TRP A 253 8.90 5.03 -7.52
C TRP A 253 7.49 5.02 -6.92
N SER A 254 6.63 5.97 -7.31
CA SER A 254 5.27 6.09 -6.77
C SER A 254 4.40 4.85 -7.05
N VAL A 255 4.56 4.23 -8.22
CA VAL A 255 3.83 3.01 -8.62
C VAL A 255 4.30 1.80 -7.79
N TYR A 256 5.61 1.68 -7.56
CA TYR A 256 6.16 0.60 -6.74
C TYR A 256 5.88 0.78 -5.25
N PHE A 257 5.98 2.02 -4.76
CA PHE A 257 5.71 2.37 -3.38
C PHE A 257 4.25 2.00 -3.03
N ILE A 258 3.28 2.44 -3.86
CA ILE A 258 1.87 2.14 -3.58
C ILE A 258 1.56 0.64 -3.69
N ALA A 259 2.23 -0.09 -4.58
CA ALA A 259 2.09 -1.54 -4.64
C ALA A 259 2.56 -2.23 -3.34
N THR A 260 3.68 -1.76 -2.79
CA THR A 260 4.21 -2.26 -1.51
C THR A 260 3.27 -1.92 -0.34
N GLU A 261 2.71 -0.71 -0.30
CA GLU A 261 1.73 -0.30 0.72
C GLU A 261 0.45 -1.14 0.69
N ILE A 262 -0.14 -1.33 -0.50
CA ILE A 262 -1.35 -2.14 -0.69
C ILE A 262 -1.07 -3.58 -0.24
N LEU A 263 0.09 -4.11 -0.59
CA LEU A 263 0.45 -5.46 -0.22
C LEU A 263 0.72 -5.61 1.28
N GLY A 264 1.42 -4.68 1.93
CA GLY A 264 1.70 -4.76 3.37
C GLY A 264 0.44 -4.95 4.21
N HIS A 265 -0.71 -4.46 3.73
CA HIS A 265 -2.02 -4.63 4.37
C HIS A 265 -2.83 -5.81 3.83
N SER A 266 -2.32 -6.57 2.86
CA SER A 266 -3.07 -7.65 2.22
C SER A 266 -3.24 -8.89 3.09
N GLY A 267 -2.33 -9.10 4.06
CA GLY A 267 -2.25 -10.33 4.85
C GLY A 267 -1.96 -11.59 4.02
N MET A 268 -1.59 -11.45 2.73
CA MET A 268 -1.41 -12.57 1.81
C MET A 268 -0.34 -13.54 2.32
N ARG A 269 -0.61 -14.85 2.25
CA ARG A 269 0.36 -15.88 2.62
C ARG A 269 1.41 -16.08 1.52
N ALA A 270 2.39 -15.20 1.48
CA ALA A 270 3.55 -15.32 0.59
C ALA A 270 4.75 -14.58 1.17
N TYR A 271 5.96 -15.06 0.89
CA TYR A 271 7.14 -14.23 1.07
C TYR A 271 7.19 -13.25 -0.10
N TYR A 272 6.80 -12.00 0.19
CA TYR A 272 6.88 -10.89 -0.74
C TYR A 272 7.85 -9.85 -0.20
N PRO A 273 9.08 -9.80 -0.72
CA PRO A 273 10.06 -8.80 -0.31
C PRO A 273 9.79 -7.45 -0.98
N GLY A 274 10.07 -6.34 -0.28
CA GLY A 274 9.90 -4.96 -0.80
C GLY A 274 10.73 -4.68 -2.08
N PRO A 275 10.12 -4.45 -3.25
CA PRO A 275 10.81 -4.50 -4.54
C PRO A 275 11.85 -3.40 -4.79
N LEU A 276 11.72 -2.26 -4.10
CA LEU A 276 12.60 -1.11 -4.30
C LEU A 276 13.91 -1.22 -3.53
N THR A 277 13.95 -1.97 -2.43
CA THR A 277 15.06 -1.95 -1.47
C THR A 277 15.68 -3.33 -1.24
N SER A 278 14.95 -4.41 -1.47
CA SER A 278 15.36 -5.77 -1.09
C SER A 278 16.64 -6.26 -1.75
N THR A 279 16.95 -5.85 -2.98
CA THR A 279 18.21 -6.25 -3.65
C THR A 279 19.43 -5.78 -2.86
N ILE A 280 19.33 -4.63 -2.17
CA ILE A 280 20.42 -4.04 -1.38
C ILE A 280 20.34 -4.47 0.08
N LEU A 281 19.12 -4.61 0.63
CA LEU A 281 18.91 -4.83 2.07
C LEU A 281 18.85 -6.31 2.49
N ARG A 282 18.48 -7.23 1.59
CA ARG A 282 18.38 -8.65 1.93
C ARG A 282 19.69 -9.27 2.43
N PRO A 283 20.87 -8.96 1.86
CA PRO A 283 22.13 -9.51 2.36
C PRO A 283 22.46 -9.16 3.82
N ILE A 284 21.77 -8.16 4.39
CA ILE A 284 21.94 -7.71 5.78
C ILE A 284 20.64 -7.87 6.60
N ASP A 285 19.71 -8.73 6.16
CA ASP A 285 18.42 -9.04 6.82
C ASP A 285 17.53 -7.82 7.13
N CYS A 286 17.68 -6.76 6.34
CA CYS A 286 16.96 -5.50 6.51
C CYS A 286 15.83 -5.32 5.49
N GLU A 287 15.54 -6.31 4.66
CA GLU A 287 14.42 -6.24 3.72
C GLU A 287 13.09 -6.43 4.44
N ILE A 288 12.06 -5.71 4.01
CA ILE A 288 10.69 -5.93 4.49
C ILE A 288 10.02 -7.06 3.71
N ALA A 289 9.09 -7.76 4.37
CA ALA A 289 8.15 -8.70 3.81
C ALA A 289 6.73 -8.38 4.26
N VAL A 290 5.72 -8.89 3.55
CA VAL A 290 4.29 -8.68 3.87
C VAL A 290 3.95 -9.01 5.33
N GLU A 291 4.58 -10.03 5.90
CA GLU A 291 4.32 -10.44 7.28
C GLU A 291 4.78 -9.40 8.30
N ASP A 292 5.81 -8.59 8.02
CA ASP A 292 6.35 -7.65 9.00
C ASP A 292 5.29 -6.61 9.41
N HIS A 293 4.53 -6.10 8.43
CA HIS A 293 3.44 -5.15 8.67
C HIS A 293 2.18 -5.84 9.20
N ASP A 294 1.89 -7.06 8.75
CA ASP A 294 0.77 -7.86 9.29
C ASP A 294 0.98 -8.20 10.77
N LEU A 295 2.20 -8.54 11.19
CA LEU A 295 2.58 -8.72 12.60
C LEU A 295 2.48 -7.42 13.41
N HIS A 296 2.90 -6.30 12.83
CA HIS A 296 2.74 -4.98 13.43
C HIS A 296 1.26 -4.66 13.72
N HIS A 297 0.33 -4.99 12.81
CA HIS A 297 -1.10 -4.82 13.10
C HIS A 297 -1.60 -5.77 14.20
N ARG A 298 -1.24 -7.06 14.10
CA ARG A 298 -1.69 -8.11 15.03
C ARG A 298 -1.28 -7.81 16.47
N PHE A 299 -0.01 -7.45 16.67
CA PHE A 299 0.60 -7.34 18.00
C PHE A 299 0.95 -5.90 18.41
N GLY A 300 1.04 -4.97 17.46
CA GLY A 300 1.43 -3.59 17.73
C GLY A 300 0.40 -2.82 18.55
N TRP A 301 0.87 -2.33 19.69
CA TRP A 301 0.28 -1.25 20.48
C TRP A 301 1.34 -0.61 21.39
N ARG A 302 1.45 -1.04 22.66
CA ARG A 302 2.41 -0.52 23.66
C ARG A 302 3.82 -1.08 23.49
N GLU A 303 3.93 -2.32 23.05
CA GLU A 303 5.19 -3.00 22.71
C GLU A 303 5.18 -3.28 21.20
N SER A 304 5.14 -2.21 20.41
CA SER A 304 5.10 -2.31 18.95
C SER A 304 6.50 -2.43 18.35
N TYR A 305 6.55 -2.95 17.13
CA TYR A 305 7.76 -3.24 16.36
C TYR A 305 7.44 -3.18 14.87
N ASN A 306 8.44 -3.26 13.99
CA ASN A 306 8.31 -3.12 12.54
C ASN A 306 7.59 -1.82 12.13
N TYR A 307 8.17 -0.68 12.50
CA TYR A 307 7.61 0.63 12.16
C TYR A 307 7.85 1.04 10.70
N GLY A 308 8.84 0.47 10.02
CA GLY A 308 9.07 0.69 8.59
C GLY A 308 7.97 0.07 7.72
N LYS A 309 7.71 0.67 6.55
CA LYS A 309 6.70 0.18 5.58
C LYS A 309 7.29 -0.24 4.24
N GLN A 310 8.50 0.22 3.93
CA GLN A 310 9.20 -0.11 2.68
C GLN A 310 10.51 -0.86 2.93
N SER A 311 10.98 -0.92 4.17
CA SER A 311 12.15 -1.67 4.62
C SER A 311 12.09 -1.97 6.11
N ARG A 312 12.91 -2.93 6.59
CA ARG A 312 13.22 -3.10 8.03
C ARG A 312 14.53 -2.39 8.40
N PHE A 313 15.12 -1.59 7.50
CA PHE A 313 16.45 -1.01 7.71
C PHE A 313 16.48 -0.10 8.94
N TRP A 314 15.50 0.79 9.08
CA TRP A 314 15.40 1.67 10.24
C TRP A 314 15.00 0.90 11.50
N ASP A 315 14.16 -0.13 11.39
CA ASP A 315 13.86 -1.02 12.50
C ASP A 315 15.12 -1.71 13.03
N ALA A 316 15.96 -2.24 12.14
CA ALA A 316 17.20 -2.91 12.52
C ALA A 316 18.19 -1.94 13.16
N MET A 317 18.33 -0.73 12.59
CA MET A 317 19.21 0.30 13.14
C MET A 317 18.80 0.80 14.52
N PHE A 318 17.49 0.85 14.81
CA PHE A 318 16.96 1.39 16.06
C PHE A 318 16.41 0.34 17.01
N GLY A 319 16.64 -0.95 16.73
CA GLY A 319 16.30 -2.07 17.62
C GLY A 319 14.79 -2.33 17.75
N THR A 320 14.01 -2.08 16.71
CA THR A 320 12.54 -2.26 16.69
C THR A 320 12.09 -3.34 15.71
N THR A 321 12.99 -4.23 15.31
CA THR A 321 12.69 -5.35 14.42
C THR A 321 11.98 -6.48 15.16
N GLY A 322 10.83 -6.92 14.64
CA GLY A 322 10.13 -8.13 15.10
C GLY A 322 10.60 -9.39 14.39
N GLU A 323 10.43 -10.54 15.06
CA GLU A 323 10.66 -11.86 14.47
C GLU A 323 9.48 -12.30 13.59
N ARG A 324 9.78 -12.82 12.40
CA ARG A 324 8.78 -13.36 11.46
C ARG A 324 8.29 -14.73 11.95
N VAL A 325 6.98 -14.98 11.84
CA VAL A 325 6.36 -16.22 12.34
C VAL A 325 6.23 -17.27 11.22
N GLU A 326 5.75 -16.89 10.05
CA GLU A 326 5.59 -17.79 8.90
C GLU A 326 6.66 -17.55 7.81
N THR A 327 7.14 -16.33 7.64
CA THR A 327 8.07 -15.92 6.57
C THR A 327 9.53 -15.87 7.04
N HIS A 328 9.89 -16.60 8.09
CA HIS A 328 11.29 -16.80 8.47
C HIS A 328 12.03 -17.69 7.45
N ALA A 329 13.35 -17.55 7.35
CA ALA A 329 14.17 -18.18 6.31
C ALA A 329 13.97 -19.71 6.17
N GLY A 330 13.72 -20.41 7.28
CA GLY A 330 13.50 -21.86 7.29
C GLY A 330 12.14 -22.34 6.76
N ASN A 331 11.19 -21.43 6.52
CA ASN A 331 9.83 -21.77 6.09
C ASN A 331 9.46 -21.13 4.74
N ILE A 332 10.42 -20.57 4.01
CA ILE A 332 10.22 -19.99 2.67
C ILE A 332 10.55 -21.01 1.58
N ASP A 333 9.59 -21.27 0.69
CA ASP A 333 9.76 -22.17 -0.45
C ASP A 333 10.21 -21.42 -1.71
N TYR A 334 11.52 -21.29 -1.90
CA TYR A 334 12.07 -20.69 -3.12
C TYR A 334 11.87 -21.51 -4.39
N SER A 335 11.45 -22.79 -4.28
CA SER A 335 11.12 -23.62 -5.45
C SER A 335 9.71 -23.35 -5.98
N ARG A 336 8.84 -22.75 -5.15
CA ARG A 336 7.43 -22.51 -5.46
C ARG A 336 7.13 -21.01 -5.58
N GLY A 337 7.00 -20.56 -6.82
CA GLY A 337 6.54 -19.21 -7.15
C GLY A 337 5.03 -19.02 -6.92
N VAL A 338 4.65 -17.78 -6.58
CA VAL A 338 3.26 -17.30 -6.44
C VAL A 338 2.61 -16.95 -7.76
#